data_AF-A0AB37SN29-F1
#
_entry.id   AF-A0AB37SN29-F1
#
_cell.length_a   1.000
_cell.length_b   1.000
_cell.length_c   1.000
_cell.angle_alpha   90.00
_cell.angle_beta   90.00
_cell.angle_gamma   90.00
#
_symmetry.space_group_name_H-M   'P 1'
#
loop_
_entity.id
_entity.type
_entity.pdbx_description
1 polymer ?
#
loop_
_entity_poly.entity_id
_entity_poly.type
_entity_poly.pdbx_seq_one_letter_code
_entity_poly.pdbx_strand_id
1 'polypeptide(L)'
;MTASLAPAFDRAPSPWSPGPGYTELLTPGAWSRQLGADEHEVVIVTTTHAGGGGPALISGVLSTTLVSLADYWLDNPTELRLLVETGLLQRHAVSPEHPTLATTVAPEAAVTPSL
;
A
#
# COMPACT_ATOMS: atom_id res chain seq x y z
N MET A 1 -16.16 21.07 12.81
CA MET A 1 -16.50 19.73 12.29
C MET A 1 -15.19 18.96 12.17
N THR A 2 -14.87 18.14 13.17
CA THR A 2 -13.71 17.25 13.17
C THR A 2 -14.02 16.07 12.27
N ALA A 3 -13.52 16.11 11.04
CA ALA A 3 -13.47 14.91 10.21
C ALA A 3 -12.62 13.88 10.97
N SER A 4 -13.24 12.79 11.42
CA SER A 4 -12.49 11.65 11.91
C SER A 4 -11.60 11.18 10.77
N LEU A 5 -10.28 11.36 10.91
CA LEU A 5 -9.34 10.59 10.13
C LEU A 5 -9.54 9.15 10.56
N ALA A 6 -10.42 8.44 9.84
CA ALA A 6 -10.48 7.00 9.86
C ALA A 6 -9.05 6.45 9.67
N PRO A 7 -8.72 5.29 10.27
CA PRO A 7 -7.38 4.73 10.18
C PRO A 7 -6.90 4.73 8.73
N ALA A 8 -5.68 5.21 8.54
CA ALA A 8 -5.00 5.20 7.26
C ALA A 8 -4.92 3.73 6.78
N PHE A 9 -5.52 3.48 5.61
CA PHE A 9 -5.60 2.21 4.90
C PHE A 9 -6.59 1.21 5.52
N ASP A 10 -7.56 0.76 4.72
CA ASP A 10 -8.40 -0.39 5.05
C ASP A 10 -7.57 -1.64 4.75
N ARG A 11 -7.05 -2.26 5.82
CA ARG A 11 -5.96 -3.26 5.83
C ARG A 11 -6.53 -4.67 5.66
N ALA A 12 -6.88 -5.06 4.43
CA ALA A 12 -7.07 -6.46 4.11
C ALA A 12 -5.73 -7.10 3.73
N PRO A 13 -5.33 -8.25 4.29
CA PRO A 13 -4.16 -8.98 3.83
C PRO A 13 -4.33 -9.32 2.34
N SER A 14 -3.44 -8.82 1.50
CA SER A 14 -3.43 -9.15 0.07
C SER A 14 -2.62 -10.43 -0.13
N PRO A 15 -3.13 -11.48 -0.80
CA PRO A 15 -2.36 -12.66 -1.17
C PRO A 15 -1.33 -12.34 -2.26
N TRP A 16 -1.36 -11.13 -2.80
CA TRP A 16 -0.40 -10.64 -3.77
C TRP A 16 0.86 -10.14 -3.08
N SER A 17 2.02 -10.51 -3.63
CA SER A 17 3.31 -9.92 -3.30
C SER A 17 3.99 -9.43 -4.58
N PRO A 18 4.87 -8.41 -4.50
CA PRO A 18 5.60 -7.89 -5.66
C PRO A 18 6.57 -8.90 -6.29
N GLY A 19 6.79 -10.07 -5.67
CA GLY A 19 7.56 -11.17 -6.20
C GLY A 19 8.69 -11.63 -5.26
N PRO A 20 9.58 -12.52 -5.74
CA PRO A 20 10.66 -13.06 -4.92
C PRO A 20 11.68 -11.99 -4.52
N GLY A 21 12.25 -12.14 -3.31
CA GLY A 21 13.24 -11.23 -2.74
C GLY A 21 12.65 -10.04 -1.97
N TYR A 22 11.34 -9.87 -2.00
CA TYR A 22 10.65 -8.92 -1.14
C TYR A 22 10.29 -9.55 0.20
N THR A 23 10.51 -8.79 1.27
CA THR A 23 10.06 -9.11 2.63
C THR A 23 8.96 -8.13 3.01
N GLU A 24 7.84 -8.65 3.51
CA GLU A 24 6.76 -7.82 4.02
C GLU A 24 7.25 -7.05 5.26
N LEU A 25 6.96 -5.76 5.29
CA LEU A 25 7.21 -4.91 6.46
C LEU A 25 6.13 -5.20 7.53
N LEU A 26 6.31 -4.69 8.74
CA LEU A 26 5.37 -4.96 9.84
C LEU A 26 3.94 -4.49 9.52
N THR A 27 3.81 -3.44 8.71
CA THR A 27 2.51 -3.01 8.18
C THR A 27 2.13 -3.86 6.96
N PRO A 28 0.99 -4.58 7.01
CA PRO A 28 0.53 -5.40 5.89
C PRO A 28 0.31 -4.59 4.63
N GLY A 29 0.65 -5.15 3.47
CA GLY A 29 0.52 -4.45 2.20
C GLY A 29 1.68 -3.51 1.86
N ALA A 30 2.78 -3.55 2.63
CA ALA A 30 4.03 -2.89 2.33
C ALA A 30 5.17 -3.90 2.33
N TRP A 31 6.03 -3.85 1.32
CA TRP A 31 7.17 -4.75 1.16
C TRP A 31 8.44 -3.97 0.89
N SER A 32 9.57 -4.55 1.27
CA SER A 32 10.88 -4.03 0.92
C SER A 32 11.81 -5.12 0.37
N ARG A 33 12.73 -4.72 -0.50
CA ARG A 33 13.80 -5.56 -1.03
C ARG A 33 15.11 -4.78 -0.98
N GLN A 34 16.15 -5.38 -0.39
CA GLN A 34 17.48 -4.77 -0.40
C GLN A 34 18.07 -4.80 -1.82
N LEU A 35 18.51 -3.64 -2.32
CA LEU A 35 19.21 -3.48 -3.60
C LEU A 35 20.72 -3.32 -3.42
N GLY A 36 21.14 -2.70 -2.32
CA GLY A 36 22.55 -2.40 -2.03
C GLY A 36 22.83 -2.30 -0.54
N ALA A 37 24.01 -1.77 -0.19
CA ALA A 37 24.44 -1.67 1.21
C ALA A 37 23.56 -0.74 2.06
N ASP A 38 22.99 0.30 1.44
CA ASP A 38 22.07 1.23 2.11
C ASP A 38 20.82 1.54 1.28
N GLU A 39 20.47 0.71 0.30
CA GLU A 39 19.36 0.99 -0.61
C GLU A 39 18.34 -0.15 -0.57
N HIS A 40 17.09 0.24 -0.36
CA HIS A 40 15.95 -0.67 -0.33
C HIS A 40 14.88 -0.18 -1.29
N GLU A 41 14.46 -1.05 -2.20
CA GLU A 41 13.23 -0.84 -2.94
C GLU A 41 12.04 -1.10 -2.03
N VAL A 42 11.07 -0.19 -2.02
CA VAL A 42 9.86 -0.27 -1.22
C VAL A 42 8.66 -0.23 -2.15
N VAL A 43 7.68 -1.10 -1.88
CA VAL A 43 6.40 -1.17 -2.60
C VAL A 43 5.28 -1.21 -1.60
N ILE A 44 4.29 -0.34 -1.75
CA ILE A 44 3.15 -0.17 -0.85
C ILE A 44 1.89 -0.21 -1.68
N VAL A 45 0.91 -0.94 -1.17
CA VAL A 45 -0.42 -1.05 -1.76
C VAL A 45 -1.37 -0.20 -0.95
N THR A 46 -2.04 0.71 -1.63
CA THR A 46 -3.08 1.54 -1.02
C THR A 46 -4.45 1.05 -1.45
N THR A 47 -5.27 0.66 -0.48
CA THR A 47 -6.71 0.48 -0.67
C THR A 47 -7.38 1.86 -0.66
N THR A 48 -8.50 1.99 -1.38
CA THR A 48 -9.20 3.26 -1.65
C THR A 48 -9.23 4.21 -0.46
N HIS A 49 -8.77 5.45 -0.68
CA HIS A 49 -8.76 6.48 0.35
C HIS A 49 -10.21 6.93 0.65
N ALA A 50 -10.48 7.33 1.89
CA ALA A 50 -11.75 7.89 2.37
C ALA A 50 -12.17 9.24 1.70
N GLY A 51 -11.58 9.59 0.56
CA GLY A 51 -11.85 10.80 -0.23
C GLY A 51 -12.12 10.53 -1.71
N GLY A 52 -12.48 9.30 -2.10
CA GLY A 52 -12.84 8.96 -3.48
C GLY A 52 -11.64 8.72 -4.42
N GLY A 53 -10.43 8.63 -3.87
CA GLY A 53 -9.24 8.25 -4.62
C GLY A 53 -9.20 6.75 -4.86
N GLY A 54 -9.08 6.36 -6.13
CA GLY A 54 -8.89 4.97 -6.53
C GLY A 54 -7.62 4.36 -5.92
N PRO A 55 -7.56 3.02 -5.87
CA PRO A 55 -6.40 2.31 -5.37
C PRO A 55 -5.13 2.65 -6.16
N ALA A 56 -3.99 2.59 -5.49
CA ALA A 56 -2.70 2.91 -6.08
C ALA A 56 -1.58 2.04 -5.50
N LEU A 57 -0.56 1.79 -6.33
CA LEU A 57 0.74 1.34 -5.88
C LEU A 57 1.60 2.56 -5.57
N ILE A 58 2.37 2.52 -4.49
CA ILE A 58 3.38 3.50 -4.19
C ILE A 58 4.72 2.77 -4.14
N SER A 59 5.72 3.24 -4.87
CA SER A 59 7.03 2.60 -4.88
C SER A 59 8.18 3.60 -4.99
N GLY A 60 9.35 3.20 -4.51
CA GLY A 60 10.57 3.99 -4.60
C GLY A 60 11.76 3.29 -3.96
N VAL A 61 12.92 3.94 -4.00
CA VAL A 61 14.14 3.46 -3.35
C VAL A 61 14.43 4.35 -2.16
N LEU A 62 14.47 3.75 -0.97
CA LEU A 62 14.70 4.42 0.30
C LEU A 62 16.01 3.92 0.93
N SER A 63 16.57 4.72 1.84
CA SER A 63 17.71 4.29 2.64
C SER A 63 17.31 3.26 3.69
N THR A 64 18.26 2.49 4.21
CA THR A 64 18.02 1.55 5.33
C THR A 64 17.45 2.26 6.54
N THR A 65 17.90 3.50 6.79
CA THR A 65 17.40 4.33 7.90
C THR A 65 15.92 4.65 7.72
N LEU A 66 15.49 5.04 6.51
CA LEU A 66 14.08 5.34 6.24
C LEU A 66 13.21 4.08 6.30
N VAL A 67 13.70 2.93 5.81
CA VAL A 67 12.99 1.66 5.94
C VAL A 67 12.88 1.21 7.40
N SER A 68 13.89 1.47 8.23
CA SER A 68 13.82 1.18 9.67
C SER A 68 12.76 2.01 10.41
N LEU A 69 12.33 3.12 9.81
CA LEU A 69 11.26 3.97 10.31
C LEU A 69 9.91 3.67 9.64
N ALA A 70 9.79 2.56 8.90
CA ALA A 70 8.60 2.20 8.13
C ALA A 70 7.31 2.29 8.91
N ASP A 71 7.29 1.75 10.13
CA ASP A 71 6.09 1.74 10.96
C ASP A 71 5.57 3.16 11.23
N TYR A 72 6.48 4.10 11.48
CA TYR A 72 6.11 5.49 11.77
C TYR A 72 5.46 6.17 10.57
N TRP A 73 6.06 6.09 9.39
CA TRP A 73 5.54 6.80 8.22
C TRP A 73 4.44 6.04 7.48
N LEU A 74 4.35 4.71 7.61
CA LEU A 74 3.22 3.92 7.09
C LEU A 74 1.94 4.16 7.88
N ASP A 75 2.03 4.34 9.20
CA ASP A 75 0.87 4.67 10.04
C ASP A 75 0.50 6.16 10.01
N ASN A 76 1.37 7.03 9.50
CA ASN A 76 1.15 8.48 9.44
C ASN A 76 0.92 8.97 8.00
N PRO A 77 -0.34 9.28 7.61
CA PRO A 77 -0.66 9.68 6.24
C PRO A 77 0.01 11.00 5.81
N THR A 78 0.37 11.86 6.75
CA THR A 78 1.11 13.10 6.46
C THR A 78 2.55 12.79 6.05
N GLU A 79 3.21 11.87 6.74
CA GLU A 79 4.59 11.48 6.46
C GLU A 79 4.70 10.73 5.14
N LEU A 80 3.78 9.79 4.89
CA LEU A 80 3.72 9.11 3.59
C LEU A 80 3.49 10.10 2.44
N ARG A 81 2.62 11.10 2.64
CA ARG A 81 2.42 12.16 1.64
C ARG A 81 3.70 12.96 1.43
N LEU A 82 4.41 13.31 2.50
CA LEU A 82 5.68 14.03 2.42
C LEU A 82 6.72 13.24 1.62
N LEU A 83 6.86 11.93 1.86
CA LEU A 83 7.76 11.07 1.09
C LEU A 83 7.43 11.07 -0.42
N VAL A 84 6.15 11.14 -0.78
CA VAL A 84 5.70 11.25 -2.17
C VAL A 84 5.99 12.64 -2.75
N GLU A 85 5.68 13.70 -2.01
CA GLU A 85 5.90 15.09 -2.44
C GLU A 85 7.39 15.42 -2.60
N THR A 86 8.26 14.84 -1.77
CA THR A 86 9.71 14.95 -1.91
C THR A 86 10.29 14.07 -3.01
N GLY A 87 9.47 13.25 -3.67
CA GLY A 87 9.88 12.37 -4.77
C GLY A 87 10.66 11.13 -4.35
N LEU A 88 10.70 10.80 -3.05
CA LEU A 88 11.32 9.56 -2.54
C LEU A 88 10.45 8.34 -2.85
N LEU A 89 9.13 8.55 -2.89
CA LEU A 89 8.15 7.58 -3.32
C LEU A 89 7.33 8.14 -4.49
N GLN A 90 6.91 7.27 -5.39
CA GLN A 90 6.08 7.62 -6.54
C GLN A 90 4.77 6.87 -6.48
N ARG A 91 3.67 7.57 -6.78
CA ARG A 91 2.33 6.98 -6.84
C ARG A 91 2.02 6.54 -8.27
N HIS A 92 1.65 5.28 -8.42
CA HIS A 92 1.24 4.64 -9.66
C HIS A 92 -0.23 4.26 -9.56
N ALA A 93 -1.05 4.84 -10.43
CA ALA A 93 -2.44 4.40 -10.57
C ALA A 93 -2.44 2.96 -11.11
N VAL A 94 -3.25 2.10 -10.50
CA VAL A 94 -3.45 0.73 -10.95
C VAL A 94 -4.90 0.50 -11.31
N SER A 95 -5.12 -0.22 -12.41
CA SER A 95 -6.48 -0.57 -12.85
C SER A 95 -7.12 -1.58 -11.88
N PRO A 96 -8.46 -1.63 -11.79
CA PRO A 96 -9.17 -2.58 -10.92
C PRO A 96 -8.80 -4.05 -11.14
N GLU A 97 -8.35 -4.41 -12.35
CA GLU A 97 -7.91 -5.76 -12.72
C GLU A 97 -6.51 -6.10 -12.17
N HIS A 98 -5.83 -5.14 -11.54
CA HIS A 98 -4.53 -5.38 -10.95
C HIS A 98 -4.63 -6.48 -9.87
N PRO A 99 -3.74 -7.49 -9.87
CA PRO A 99 -3.86 -8.66 -8.98
C PRO A 99 -3.99 -8.29 -7.50
N THR A 100 -3.32 -7.22 -7.10
CA THR A 100 -3.39 -6.64 -5.76
C THR A 100 -4.81 -6.20 -5.34
N LEU A 101 -5.63 -5.73 -6.29
CA LEU A 101 -6.98 -5.19 -6.09
C LEU A 101 -8.08 -6.20 -6.38
N ALA A 102 -7.78 -7.18 -7.24
CA ALA A 102 -8.66 -8.31 -7.53
C ALA A 102 -9.05 -9.09 -6.27
N THR A 103 -8.29 -8.97 -5.17
CA THR A 103 -8.57 -9.66 -3.90
C THR A 103 -9.44 -8.86 -2.93
N THR A 104 -9.60 -7.54 -3.12
CA THR A 104 -10.48 -6.73 -2.25
C THR A 104 -11.96 -6.91 -2.64
N VAL A 105 -12.23 -7.37 -3.86
CA VAL A 105 -13.56 -7.77 -4.32
C VAL A 105 -13.70 -9.27 -4.10
N ALA A 106 -13.90 -9.70 -2.85
CA ALA A 106 -14.65 -10.93 -2.66
C ALA A 106 -16.00 -10.71 -3.35
N PRO A 107 -16.43 -11.55 -4.29
CA PRO A 107 -17.78 -11.44 -4.80
C PRO A 107 -18.69 -11.70 -3.60
N GLU A 108 -19.33 -10.64 -3.09
CA GLU A 108 -20.54 -10.81 -2.31
C GLU A 108 -21.39 -11.77 -3.12
N ALA A 109 -21.69 -12.91 -2.50
CA ALA A 109 -22.21 -14.09 -3.14
C ALA A 109 -23.23 -13.70 -4.21
N ALA A 110 -23.05 -14.21 -5.43
CA ALA A 110 -24.14 -14.38 -6.34
C ALA A 110 -25.19 -15.24 -5.60
N VAL A 111 -26.06 -14.58 -4.84
CA VAL A 111 -27.33 -15.14 -4.39
C VAL A 111 -28.15 -15.22 -5.65
N THR A 112 -27.98 -16.34 -6.35
CA THR A 112 -28.90 -16.80 -7.37
C THR A 112 -30.28 -16.80 -6.72
N PRO A 113 -31.27 -16.02 -7.18
CA PRO A 113 -32.64 -16.32 -6.83
C PRO A 113 -32.99 -17.59 -7.61
N SER A 114 -32.87 -18.74 -6.97
CA SER A 114 -33.49 -19.96 -7.47
C SER A 114 -34.96 -19.95 -7.03
N LEU A 115 -35.80 -19.56 -8.01
CA LEU A 115 -37.24 -19.83 -8.21
C LEU A 115 -38.20 -19.67 -7.03
#